data_AF-V4RCU4-F1
#
_entry.id   AF-V4RCU4-F1
#
_cell.length_a   1.000
_cell.length_b   1.000
_cell.length_c   1.000
_cell.angle_alpha   90.00
_cell.angle_beta   90.00
_cell.angle_gamma   90.00
#
_symmetry.space_group_name_H-M   'P 1'
#
loop_
_entity.id
_entity.type
_entity.pdbx_description
1 polymer ?
#
loop_
_entity_poly.entity_id
_entity_poly.type
_entity_poly.pdbx_seq_one_letter_code
_entity_poly.pdbx_strand_id
1 'polypeptide(L)'
;MFTDQAVPTGGLSGTLLVYRGLIRRGVAGTVALTALLVGMISFYAAYLAAVLLAFSTLRWSGYVNTALTYGVTIFALIALALPISVLLLVRVGRSHSFGFLRRFPTLTAGADMTRQARPDLLTSPRLLSETFALQLAIFALDAVTLWAVYRAIGETPHITVAFVAVVMGSAAATIGPVPLGLGTFEAACTEILHLQGMAIEPAVTATLLLGGLTFWLPMLPGLLLARRELRRSAAPFAGPTA
;
A
#
# COMPACT_ATOMS: atom_id res chain seq x y z
N MET A 1 1.76 -6.67 -3.68
CA MET A 1 2.11 -6.94 -2.28
C MET A 1 3.47 -7.65 -2.17
N PHE A 2 3.67 -8.90 -2.58
CA PHE A 2 4.97 -9.60 -2.32
C PHE A 2 6.19 -9.09 -3.10
N THR A 3 6.03 -8.72 -4.37
CA THR A 3 7.18 -8.28 -5.17
C THR A 3 7.61 -6.85 -4.85
N ASP A 4 6.75 -6.07 -4.21
CA ASP A 4 7.08 -4.72 -3.71
C ASP A 4 8.10 -4.73 -2.58
N GLN A 5 8.22 -5.87 -1.90
CA GLN A 5 9.05 -6.01 -0.72
C GLN A 5 10.40 -6.68 -1.04
N ALA A 6 10.55 -7.38 -2.17
CA ALA A 6 11.79 -8.12 -2.46
C ALA A 6 12.79 -7.34 -3.35
N VAL A 7 12.36 -6.28 -4.03
CA VAL A 7 13.22 -5.51 -4.95
C VAL A 7 13.08 -4.02 -4.59
N PRO A 8 14.17 -3.31 -4.30
CA PRO A 8 14.16 -1.93 -3.80
C PRO A 8 13.84 -0.93 -4.93
N THR A 9 12.60 -0.97 -5.43
CA THR A 9 12.07 -0.01 -6.40
C THR A 9 10.81 0.70 -5.91
N GLY A 10 10.48 0.59 -4.61
CA GLY A 10 9.45 1.41 -3.97
C GLY A 10 8.06 1.26 -4.61
N GLY A 11 7.42 0.10 -4.49
CA GLY A 11 6.04 -0.07 -4.97
C GLY A 11 5.91 -0.34 -6.49
N LEU A 12 6.98 -0.11 -7.27
CA LEU A 12 6.93 -0.23 -8.72
C LEU A 12 7.02 -1.69 -9.21
N SER A 13 7.63 -2.60 -8.45
CA SER A 13 7.88 -3.98 -8.90
C SER A 13 6.61 -4.84 -8.92
N GLY A 14 5.77 -4.77 -7.88
CA GLY A 14 4.50 -5.51 -7.84
C GLY A 14 3.49 -4.97 -8.86
N THR A 15 3.43 -3.65 -8.95
CA THR A 15 2.65 -2.87 -9.91
C THR A 15 3.04 -3.18 -11.36
N LEU A 16 4.34 -3.24 -11.65
CA LEU A 16 4.87 -3.64 -12.96
C LEU A 16 4.60 -5.10 -13.28
N LEU A 17 4.62 -6.00 -12.30
CA LEU A 17 4.26 -7.41 -12.52
C LEU A 17 2.77 -7.58 -12.78
N VAL A 18 1.90 -6.85 -12.09
CA VAL A 18 0.46 -6.82 -12.37
C VAL A 18 0.22 -6.25 -13.76
N TYR A 19 0.86 -5.13 -14.10
CA TYR A 19 0.80 -4.53 -15.43
C TYR A 19 1.28 -5.50 -16.53
N ARG A 20 2.45 -6.12 -16.35
CA ARG A 20 3.00 -7.12 -17.29
C ARG A 20 2.13 -8.38 -17.35
N GLY A 21 1.53 -8.80 -16.23
CA GLY A 21 0.63 -9.94 -16.15
C GLY A 21 -0.69 -9.68 -16.89
N LEU A 22 -1.25 -8.48 -16.76
CA LEU A 22 -2.44 -8.04 -17.50
C LEU A 22 -2.17 -7.97 -19.01
N ILE A 23 -1.03 -7.39 -19.41
CA ILE A 23 -0.63 -7.34 -20.82
C ILE A 23 -0.39 -8.74 -21.39
N ARG A 24 0.28 -9.64 -20.65
CA ARG A 24 0.46 -11.04 -21.06
C ARG A 24 -0.86 -11.79 -21.23
N ARG A 25 -1.92 -11.37 -20.54
CA ARG A 25 -3.29 -11.92 -20.66
C ARG A 25 -4.12 -11.22 -21.74
N GLY A 26 -3.51 -10.38 -22.57
CA GLY A 26 -4.18 -9.70 -23.69
C GLY A 26 -4.99 -8.45 -23.30
N VAL A 27 -4.86 -7.96 -22.07
CA VAL A 27 -5.53 -6.73 -21.63
C VAL A 27 -4.79 -5.52 -22.23
N ALA A 28 -5.53 -4.61 -22.86
CA ALA A 28 -4.96 -3.38 -23.41
C ALA A 28 -4.23 -2.58 -22.31
N GLY A 29 -3.01 -2.14 -22.58
CA GLY A 29 -2.17 -1.41 -21.60
C GLY A 29 -2.83 -0.16 -21.04
N THR A 30 -3.72 0.47 -21.83
CA THR A 30 -4.59 1.58 -21.45
C THR A 30 -5.50 1.26 -20.25
N VAL A 31 -6.11 0.07 -20.25
CA VAL A 31 -7.01 -0.40 -19.19
C VAL A 31 -6.21 -0.78 -17.95
N ALA A 32 -5.07 -1.46 -18.13
CA ALA A 32 -4.19 -1.85 -17.03
C ALA A 32 -3.65 -0.63 -16.28
N LEU A 33 -3.19 0.40 -17.00
CA LEU A 33 -2.73 1.66 -16.42
C LEU A 33 -3.86 2.37 -15.66
N THR A 34 -5.06 2.42 -16.26
CA THR A 34 -6.21 3.08 -15.63
C THR A 34 -6.63 2.38 -14.33
N ALA A 35 -6.70 1.05 -14.34
CA ALA A 35 -7.01 0.27 -13.13
C ALA A 35 -5.97 0.49 -12.03
N LEU A 36 -4.70 0.62 -12.40
CA LEU A 36 -3.62 0.91 -11.47
C LEU A 36 -3.80 2.28 -10.79
N LEU A 37 -4.13 3.31 -11.57
CA LEU A 37 -4.37 4.65 -11.09
C LEU A 37 -5.59 4.71 -10.16
N VAL A 38 -6.69 4.05 -10.53
CA VAL A 38 -7.90 3.92 -9.69
C VAL A 38 -7.55 3.25 -8.37
N GLY A 39 -6.79 2.15 -8.42
CA GLY A 39 -6.34 1.43 -7.23
C GLY A 39 -5.49 2.30 -6.32
N MET A 40 -4.55 3.06 -6.89
CA MET A 40 -3.68 3.96 -6.13
C MET A 40 -4.47 5.09 -5.45
N ILE A 41 -5.38 5.76 -6.18
CA ILE A 41 -6.21 6.83 -5.61
C ILE A 41 -7.11 6.27 -4.50
N SER A 42 -7.75 5.14 -4.75
CA SER A 42 -8.62 4.47 -3.77
C SER A 42 -7.83 4.03 -2.54
N PHE A 43 -6.60 3.54 -2.74
CA PHE A 43 -5.69 3.17 -1.66
C PHE A 43 -5.41 4.34 -0.73
N TYR A 44 -4.92 5.46 -1.27
CA TYR A 44 -4.58 6.64 -0.45
C TYR A 44 -5.81 7.26 0.20
N ALA A 45 -6.97 7.27 -0.48
CA ALA A 45 -8.22 7.76 0.09
C ALA A 45 -8.68 6.90 1.28
N ALA A 46 -8.71 5.57 1.12
CA ALA A 46 -9.08 4.64 2.18
C ALA A 46 -8.09 4.69 3.35
N TYR A 47 -6.81 4.83 3.04
CA TYR A 47 -5.77 4.90 4.04
C TYR A 47 -5.85 6.20 4.86
N LEU A 48 -6.06 7.34 4.20
CA LEU A 48 -6.30 8.61 4.89
C LEU A 48 -7.55 8.52 5.78
N ALA A 49 -8.64 7.93 5.29
CA ALA A 49 -9.85 7.73 6.08
C ALA A 49 -9.58 6.85 7.32
N ALA A 50 -8.86 5.73 7.16
CA ALA A 50 -8.48 4.85 8.25
C ALA A 50 -7.64 5.60 9.30
N VAL A 51 -6.63 6.38 8.88
CA VAL A 51 -5.76 7.15 9.79
C VAL A 51 -6.55 8.24 10.52
N LEU A 52 -7.48 8.93 9.85
CA LEU A 52 -8.34 9.91 10.53
C LEU A 52 -9.28 9.26 11.55
N LEU A 53 -9.80 8.07 11.25
CA LEU A 53 -10.59 7.28 12.20
C LEU A 53 -9.75 6.80 13.40
N ALA A 54 -8.53 6.31 13.14
CA ALA A 54 -7.60 5.90 14.20
C ALA A 54 -7.15 7.08 15.07
N PHE A 55 -6.88 8.23 14.46
CA PHE A 55 -6.49 9.43 15.19
C PHE A 55 -7.65 10.03 16.01
N SER A 56 -8.86 10.04 15.45
CA SER A 56 -10.05 10.53 16.18
C SER A 56 -10.40 9.64 17.37
N THR A 57 -10.32 8.31 17.22
CA THR A 57 -10.49 7.39 18.35
C THR A 57 -9.43 7.60 19.43
N LEU A 58 -8.16 7.78 19.05
CA LEU A 58 -7.08 8.07 19.99
C LEU A 58 -7.29 9.42 20.71
N ARG A 59 -7.84 10.42 20.00
CA ARG A 59 -8.16 11.75 20.55
C ARG A 59 -9.29 11.68 21.56
N TRP A 60 -10.34 10.90 21.30
CA TRP A 60 -11.44 10.72 22.24
C TRP A 60 -11.02 9.98 23.51
N SER A 61 -10.09 9.03 23.38
CA SER A 61 -9.52 8.30 24.51
C SER A 61 -8.49 9.10 25.32
N GLY A 62 -8.12 10.31 24.87
CA GLY A 62 -7.18 11.18 25.58
C GLY A 62 -5.69 10.83 25.43
N TYR A 63 -5.34 9.90 24.53
CA TYR A 63 -3.96 9.43 24.32
C TYR A 63 -3.19 10.23 23.24
N VAL A 64 -3.73 11.36 22.76
CA VAL A 64 -3.07 12.16 21.72
C VAL A 64 -2.01 13.08 22.32
N ASN A 65 -0.79 12.96 21.79
CA ASN A 65 0.30 13.88 22.07
C ASN A 65 0.60 14.78 20.85
N THR A 66 1.44 15.78 21.05
CA THR A 66 1.85 16.73 19.99
C THR A 66 2.58 16.03 18.85
N ALA A 67 3.40 15.01 19.14
CA ALA A 67 4.16 14.27 18.14
C ALA A 67 3.23 13.50 17.17
N LEU A 68 2.19 12.84 17.67
CA LEU A 68 1.18 12.14 16.89
C LEU A 68 0.39 13.10 16.00
N THR A 69 0.09 14.30 16.50
CA THR A 69 -0.60 15.33 15.72
C THR A 69 0.25 15.79 14.53
N TYR A 70 1.55 16.07 14.76
CA TYR A 70 2.46 16.39 13.66
C TYR A 70 2.64 15.21 12.70
N GLY A 71 2.80 13.99 13.22
CA GLY A 71 2.93 12.78 12.41
C GLY A 71 1.73 12.56 11.47
N VAL A 72 0.50 12.65 11.99
CA VAL A 72 -0.72 12.54 11.18
C VAL A 72 -0.83 13.67 10.16
N THR A 73 -0.41 14.88 10.52
CA THR A 73 -0.42 16.02 9.59
C THR A 73 0.55 15.80 8.44
N ILE A 74 1.80 15.38 8.72
CA ILE A 74 2.81 15.05 7.71
C ILE A 74 2.30 13.90 6.83
N PHE A 75 1.76 12.85 7.45
CA PHE A 75 1.17 11.71 6.72
C PHE A 75 0.07 12.17 5.77
N ALA A 76 -0.88 13.00 6.24
CA ALA A 76 -1.98 13.49 5.42
C ALA A 76 -1.48 14.31 4.22
N LEU A 77 -0.45 15.16 4.43
CA LEU A 77 0.17 15.90 3.33
C LEU A 77 0.80 14.96 2.28
N ILE A 78 1.52 13.93 2.71
CA ILE A 78 2.14 12.94 1.81
C ILE A 78 1.07 12.13 1.07
N ALA A 79 0.07 11.62 1.80
CA ALA A 79 -1.02 10.80 1.27
C ALA A 79 -1.89 11.55 0.26
N LEU A 80 -2.02 12.89 0.39
CA LEU A 80 -2.69 13.73 -0.60
C LEU A 80 -1.76 14.15 -1.75
N ALA A 81 -0.49 14.43 -1.48
CA ALA A 81 0.46 14.88 -2.48
C ALA A 81 0.65 13.85 -3.61
N LEU A 82 0.67 12.56 -3.30
CA LEU A 82 0.85 11.49 -4.29
C LEU A 82 -0.30 11.39 -5.33
N PRO A 83 -1.58 11.22 -4.93
CA PRO A 83 -2.68 11.20 -5.89
C PRO A 83 -2.84 12.54 -6.61
N ILE A 84 -2.62 13.68 -5.94
CA ILE A 84 -2.66 15.00 -6.60
C ILE A 84 -1.57 15.09 -7.68
N SER A 85 -0.33 14.68 -7.38
CA SER A 85 0.78 14.71 -8.34
C SER A 85 0.47 13.87 -9.58
N VAL A 86 -0.12 12.69 -9.38
CA VAL A 86 -0.53 11.80 -10.46
C VAL A 86 -1.67 12.39 -11.28
N LEU A 87 -2.70 12.97 -10.65
CA LEU A 87 -3.80 13.66 -11.34
C LEU A 87 -3.30 14.87 -12.12
N LEU A 88 -2.36 15.64 -11.56
CA LEU A 88 -1.72 16.76 -12.26
C LEU A 88 -0.91 16.26 -13.46
N LEU A 89 -0.13 15.18 -13.33
CA LEU A 89 0.58 14.57 -14.46
C LEU A 89 -0.39 14.18 -15.59
N VAL A 90 -1.48 13.50 -15.24
CA VAL A 90 -2.52 13.09 -16.20
C VAL A 90 -3.18 14.31 -16.85
N ARG A 91 -3.45 15.38 -16.10
CA ARG A 91 -4.05 16.62 -16.62
C ARG A 91 -3.08 17.38 -17.53
N VAL A 92 -1.80 17.42 -17.18
CA VAL A 92 -0.76 18.12 -17.95
C VAL A 92 -0.43 17.37 -19.24
N GLY A 93 -0.34 16.03 -19.24
CA GLY A 93 -0.15 15.27 -20.48
C GLY A 93 -1.29 15.41 -21.50
N ARG A 94 -2.45 15.89 -21.05
CA ARG A 94 -3.61 16.19 -21.90
C ARG A 94 -3.66 17.63 -22.42
N SER A 95 -3.01 18.58 -21.75
CA SER A 95 -3.06 20.00 -22.15
C SER A 95 -1.98 20.32 -23.18
N HIS A 96 -2.38 20.85 -24.34
CA HIS A 96 -1.48 21.25 -25.43
C HIS A 96 -0.73 22.58 -25.15
N SER A 97 -0.94 23.20 -23.98
CA SER A 97 -0.71 24.62 -23.77
C SER A 97 0.48 24.99 -22.88
N PHE A 98 1.19 24.03 -22.27
CA PHE A 98 2.26 24.33 -21.31
C PHE A 98 3.66 24.03 -21.87
N GLY A 99 4.22 25.00 -22.62
CA GLY A 99 5.58 24.94 -23.16
C GLY A 99 6.70 24.92 -22.11
N PHE A 100 6.41 25.23 -20.85
CA PHE A 100 7.39 25.26 -19.75
C PHE A 100 7.83 23.85 -19.29
N LEU A 101 6.96 22.84 -19.40
CA LEU A 101 7.28 21.46 -18.98
C LEU A 101 8.11 20.66 -19.98
N ARG A 102 8.29 21.15 -21.22
CA ARG A 102 9.26 20.58 -22.18
C ARG A 102 10.71 20.61 -21.68
N ARG A 103 10.99 21.35 -20.60
CA ARG A 103 12.32 21.42 -19.97
C ARG A 103 12.67 20.19 -19.12
N PHE A 104 11.69 19.35 -18.77
CA PHE A 104 11.92 18.15 -17.94
C PHE A 104 11.52 16.87 -18.69
N PRO A 105 12.47 16.18 -19.35
CA PRO A 105 12.18 15.01 -20.19
C PRO A 105 11.50 13.85 -19.46
N THR A 106 11.70 13.73 -18.14
CA THR A 106 11.08 12.70 -17.29
C THR A 106 9.58 12.91 -17.11
N LEU A 107 9.12 14.16 -17.04
CA LEU A 107 7.70 14.50 -16.88
C LEU A 107 6.94 14.31 -18.20
N THR A 108 7.58 14.58 -19.34
CA THR A 108 6.98 14.35 -20.66
C THR A 108 6.84 12.87 -21.00
N ALA A 109 7.79 12.02 -20.62
CA ALA A 109 7.71 10.57 -20.82
C ALA A 109 6.54 9.93 -20.02
N GLY A 110 6.34 10.37 -18.77
CA GLY A 110 5.18 9.93 -17.95
C GLY A 110 3.85 10.48 -18.46
N ALA A 111 3.85 11.70 -19.00
CA ALA A 111 2.68 12.35 -19.59
C ALA A 111 2.19 11.64 -20.88
N ASP A 112 3.10 11.17 -21.74
CA ASP A 112 2.73 10.45 -22.96
C ASP A 112 2.20 9.03 -22.68
N MET A 113 2.70 8.37 -21.62
CA MET A 113 2.14 7.10 -21.15
C MET A 113 0.73 7.25 -20.58
N THR A 114 0.42 8.39 -19.95
CA THR A 114 -0.89 8.66 -19.32
C THR A 114 -1.96 9.16 -20.28
N ARG A 115 -1.59 9.66 -21.48
CA ARG A 115 -2.54 10.01 -22.58
C ARG A 115 -3.45 8.85 -23.00
N GLN A 116 -3.02 7.62 -22.73
CA GLN A 116 -3.73 6.39 -23.03
C GLN A 116 -4.72 5.95 -21.93
N ALA A 117 -4.74 6.60 -20.76
CA ALA A 117 -5.65 6.24 -19.68
C ALA A 117 -7.10 6.67 -20.00
N ARG A 118 -8.07 5.76 -19.80
CA ARG A 118 -9.50 6.07 -20.04
C ARG A 118 -10.07 6.86 -18.86
N PRO A 119 -10.43 8.15 -19.04
CA PRO A 119 -10.95 8.98 -17.95
C PRO A 119 -12.24 8.44 -17.32
N ASP A 120 -13.05 7.74 -18.11
CA ASP A 120 -14.38 7.25 -17.69
C ASP A 120 -14.30 6.25 -16.53
N LEU A 121 -13.18 5.52 -16.41
CA LEU A 121 -12.95 4.58 -15.32
C LEU A 121 -12.39 5.28 -14.06
N LEU A 122 -11.69 6.42 -14.22
CA LEU A 122 -11.16 7.21 -13.10
C LEU A 122 -12.24 7.95 -12.33
N THR A 123 -13.40 8.20 -12.96
CA THR A 123 -14.55 8.89 -12.36
C THR A 123 -15.72 7.97 -12.07
N SER A 124 -15.59 6.66 -12.32
CA SER A 124 -16.66 5.69 -12.03
C SER A 124 -16.85 5.56 -10.51
N PRO A 125 -17.97 6.04 -9.93
CA PRO A 125 -18.16 6.05 -8.49
C PRO A 125 -18.33 4.64 -7.93
N ARG A 126 -18.88 3.71 -8.72
CA ARG A 126 -19.03 2.31 -8.33
C ARG A 126 -17.67 1.62 -8.16
N LEU A 127 -16.80 1.74 -9.16
CA LEU A 127 -15.46 1.13 -9.08
C LEU A 127 -14.66 1.73 -7.93
N LEU A 128 -14.67 3.06 -7.77
CA LEU A 128 -13.96 3.74 -6.69
C LEU A 128 -14.47 3.34 -5.30
N SER A 129 -15.79 3.25 -5.11
CA SER A 129 -16.37 2.83 -3.83
C SER A 129 -16.08 1.36 -3.51
N GLU A 130 -16.12 0.48 -4.50
CA GLU A 130 -15.78 -0.93 -4.33
C GLU A 130 -14.30 -1.11 -3.96
N THR A 131 -13.37 -0.46 -4.68
CA THR A 131 -11.94 -0.52 -4.36
C THR A 131 -11.61 0.14 -3.02
N PHE A 132 -12.28 1.25 -2.69
CA PHE A 132 -12.15 1.90 -1.39
C PHE A 132 -12.62 1.00 -0.25
N ALA A 133 -13.78 0.35 -0.40
CA ALA A 133 -14.33 -0.56 0.60
C ALA A 133 -13.43 -1.79 0.79
N LEU A 134 -12.92 -2.36 -0.29
CA LEU A 134 -11.95 -3.47 -0.24
C LEU A 134 -10.66 -3.04 0.47
N GLN A 135 -10.18 -1.82 0.22
CA GLN A 135 -8.98 -1.33 0.90
C GLN A 135 -9.21 -1.12 2.41
N LEU A 136 -10.36 -0.56 2.81
CA LEU A 136 -10.72 -0.47 4.23
C LEU A 136 -10.85 -1.85 4.87
N ALA A 137 -11.41 -2.82 4.14
CA ALA A 137 -11.52 -4.19 4.61
C ALA A 137 -10.14 -4.81 4.87
N ILE A 138 -9.12 -4.51 4.07
CA ILE A 138 -7.74 -4.96 4.32
C ILE A 138 -7.24 -4.43 5.68
N PHE A 139 -7.36 -3.13 5.94
CA PHE A 139 -6.96 -2.56 7.24
C PHE A 139 -7.74 -3.17 8.41
N ALA A 140 -9.05 -3.40 8.23
CA ALA A 140 -9.87 -4.05 9.25
C ALA A 140 -9.45 -5.51 9.49
N LEU A 141 -9.12 -6.26 8.44
CA LEU A 141 -8.65 -7.64 8.55
C LEU A 141 -7.27 -7.72 9.21
N ASP A 142 -6.37 -6.79 8.92
CA ASP A 142 -5.07 -6.71 9.59
C ASP A 142 -5.25 -6.43 11.09
N ALA A 143 -6.17 -5.52 11.46
CA ALA A 143 -6.53 -5.26 12.85
C ALA A 143 -7.14 -6.48 13.56
N VAL A 144 -8.04 -7.20 12.88
CA VAL A 144 -8.62 -8.45 13.39
C VAL A 144 -7.54 -9.51 13.56
N THR A 145 -6.56 -9.56 12.66
CA THR A 145 -5.43 -10.49 12.75
C THR A 145 -4.58 -10.17 13.98
N LEU A 146 -4.22 -8.90 14.19
CA LEU A 146 -3.49 -8.50 15.40
C LEU A 146 -4.27 -8.80 16.67
N TRP A 147 -5.57 -8.53 16.69
CA TRP A 147 -6.45 -8.86 17.81
C TRP A 147 -6.49 -10.37 18.09
N ALA A 148 -6.58 -11.21 17.05
CA ALA A 148 -6.54 -12.66 17.20
C ALA A 148 -5.19 -13.16 17.74
N VAL A 149 -4.08 -12.58 17.28
CA VAL A 149 -2.74 -12.87 17.80
C VAL A 149 -2.63 -12.53 19.28
N TYR A 150 -3.13 -11.37 19.70
CA TYR A 150 -3.18 -11.00 21.12
C TYR A 150 -3.98 -11.98 21.96
N ARG A 151 -5.14 -12.43 21.46
CA ARG A 151 -5.94 -13.47 22.13
C ARG A 151 -5.23 -14.81 22.22
N ALA A 152 -4.39 -15.16 21.24
CA ALA A 152 -3.57 -16.36 21.29
C ALA A 152 -2.44 -16.27 22.33
N ILE A 153 -1.92 -15.07 22.60
CA ILE A 153 -0.93 -14.80 23.64
C ILE A 153 -1.57 -14.83 25.05
N GLY A 154 -2.90 -14.80 25.14
CA GLY A 154 -3.66 -14.82 26.39
C GLY A 154 -4.15 -13.45 26.86
N GLU A 155 -3.94 -12.42 26.04
CA GLU A 155 -4.34 -11.03 26.32
C GLU A 155 -5.61 -10.66 25.55
N THR A 156 -6.40 -9.72 26.08
CA THR A 156 -7.71 -9.38 25.48
C THR A 156 -7.90 -7.88 25.23
N PRO A 157 -7.09 -7.27 24.33
CA PRO A 157 -7.31 -5.89 23.94
C PRO A 157 -8.68 -5.71 23.28
N HIS A 158 -9.25 -4.52 23.42
CA HIS A 158 -10.40 -4.13 22.62
C HIS A 158 -10.01 -4.05 21.14
N ILE A 159 -10.91 -4.43 20.23
CA ILE A 159 -10.62 -4.47 18.78
C ILE A 159 -10.18 -3.11 18.22
N THR A 160 -10.67 -2.02 18.80
CA THR A 160 -10.27 -0.65 18.41
C THR A 160 -8.81 -0.37 18.72
N VAL A 161 -8.26 -0.93 19.81
CA VAL A 161 -6.85 -0.75 20.18
C VAL A 161 -5.96 -1.40 19.11
N ALA A 162 -6.30 -2.61 18.67
CA ALA A 162 -5.60 -3.29 17.58
C ALA A 162 -5.72 -2.54 16.25
N PHE A 163 -6.92 -2.01 15.93
CA PHE A 163 -7.12 -1.19 14.73
C PHE A 163 -6.27 0.07 14.73
N VAL A 164 -6.29 0.84 15.82
CA VAL A 164 -5.50 2.06 15.96
C VAL A 164 -4.01 1.75 15.87
N ALA A 165 -3.54 0.68 16.53
CA ALA A 165 -2.14 0.26 16.49
C ALA A 165 -1.66 -0.09 15.08
N VAL A 166 -2.40 -0.94 14.36
CA VAL A 166 -2.06 -1.31 12.98
C VAL A 166 -2.04 -0.07 12.08
N VAL A 167 -3.10 0.73 12.11
CA VAL A 167 -3.24 1.88 11.20
C VAL A 167 -2.18 2.95 11.47
N MET A 168 -1.94 3.30 12.73
CA MET A 168 -0.92 4.29 13.10
C MET A 168 0.50 3.76 12.86
N GLY A 169 0.73 2.46 13.12
CA GLY A 169 1.98 1.79 12.78
C GLY A 169 2.26 1.83 11.28
N SER A 170 1.26 1.55 10.44
CA SER A 170 1.40 1.65 8.98
C SER A 170 1.70 3.09 8.57
N ALA A 171 1.01 4.08 9.17
CA ALA A 171 1.19 5.49 8.84
C ALA A 171 2.63 5.94 9.15
N ALA A 172 3.16 5.52 10.30
CA ALA A 172 4.55 5.75 10.67
C ALA A 172 5.52 5.08 9.68
N ALA A 173 5.26 3.83 9.28
CA ALA A 173 6.07 3.12 8.29
C ALA A 173 6.08 3.80 6.90
N THR A 174 5.04 4.58 6.58
CA THR A 174 4.96 5.36 5.34
C THR A 174 5.84 6.61 5.37
N ILE A 175 6.01 7.20 6.56
CA ILE A 175 6.87 8.37 6.79
C ILE A 175 8.33 7.95 7.05
N GLY A 176 8.52 6.76 7.62
CA GLY A 176 9.80 6.27 8.10
C GLY A 176 10.87 6.19 7.00
N PRO A 177 12.15 6.47 7.32
CA PRO A 177 13.25 6.42 6.36
C PRO A 177 13.65 4.99 5.99
N VAL A 178 13.12 3.98 6.71
CA VAL A 178 13.55 2.59 6.57
C VAL A 178 12.85 1.94 5.38
N PRO A 179 13.61 1.48 4.36
CA PRO A 179 13.02 0.77 3.23
C PRO A 179 12.30 -0.49 3.74
N LEU A 180 11.16 -0.80 3.12
CA LEU A 180 10.18 -1.82 3.53
C LEU A 180 9.34 -1.51 4.78
N GLY A 181 9.63 -0.46 5.55
CA GLY A 181 8.92 -0.18 6.81
C GLY A 181 9.18 -1.20 7.93
N LEU A 182 10.05 -2.20 7.69
CA LEU A 182 10.48 -3.18 8.67
C LEU A 182 11.25 -2.47 9.80
N GLY A 183 10.81 -2.65 11.02
CA GLY A 183 11.28 -1.96 12.22
C GLY A 183 10.46 -0.70 12.54
N THR A 184 10.10 0.13 11.56
CA THR A 184 9.30 1.34 11.83
C THR A 184 7.85 0.99 12.14
N PHE A 185 7.24 0.07 11.38
CA PHE A 185 5.89 -0.41 11.63
C PHE A 185 5.81 -1.06 13.02
N GLU A 186 6.72 -1.98 13.32
CA GLU A 186 6.73 -2.76 14.55
C GLU A 186 6.96 -1.87 15.76
N ALA A 187 7.89 -0.91 15.68
CA ALA A 187 8.15 0.04 16.76
C ALA A 187 6.93 0.94 17.00
N ALA A 188 6.38 1.57 15.96
CA ALA A 188 5.24 2.47 16.11
C ALA A 188 3.97 1.73 16.55
N CYS A 189 3.71 0.54 16.01
CA CYS A 189 2.58 -0.29 16.40
C CYS A 189 2.70 -0.72 17.89
N THR A 190 3.90 -1.16 18.31
CA THR A 190 4.18 -1.50 19.72
C THR A 190 4.02 -0.28 20.63
N GLU A 191 4.51 0.89 20.23
CA GLU A 191 4.38 2.13 21.00
C GLU A 191 2.91 2.51 21.16
N ILE A 192 2.10 2.44 20.11
CA ILE A 192 0.67 2.77 20.15
C ILE A 192 -0.12 1.78 21.02
N LEU A 193 0.25 0.49 21.01
CA LEU A 193 -0.30 -0.52 21.93
C LEU A 193 0.05 -0.19 23.38
N HIS A 194 1.32 0.15 23.63
CA HIS A 194 1.80 0.49 24.97
C HIS A 194 1.17 1.77 25.52
N LEU A 195 1.02 2.80 24.69
CA LEU A 195 0.34 4.05 25.04
C LEU A 195 -1.13 3.82 25.44
N GLN A 196 -1.76 2.79 24.88
CA GLN A 196 -3.13 2.38 25.22
C GLN A 196 -3.19 1.37 26.38
N GLY A 197 -2.09 1.18 27.10
CA GLY A 197 -2.04 0.40 28.34
C GLY A 197 -1.65 -1.07 28.17
N MET A 198 -1.31 -1.52 26.95
CA MET A 198 -0.83 -2.90 26.76
C MET A 198 0.61 -3.05 27.29
N ALA A 199 0.93 -4.22 27.86
CA ALA A 199 2.29 -4.53 28.24
C ALA A 199 3.22 -4.61 27.01
N ILE A 200 4.48 -4.19 27.17
CA ILE A 200 5.45 -4.09 26.07
C ILE A 200 5.78 -5.48 25.49
N GLU A 201 5.95 -6.47 26.36
CA GLU A 201 6.30 -7.85 25.98
C GLU A 201 5.27 -8.49 25.01
N PRO A 202 3.96 -8.53 25.33
CA PRO A 202 2.97 -9.03 24.38
C PRO A 202 2.79 -8.10 23.17
N ALA A 203 3.01 -6.79 23.30
CA ALA A 203 2.93 -5.86 22.16
C ALA A 203 4.01 -6.10 21.10
N VAL A 204 5.27 -6.22 21.51
CA VAL A 204 6.37 -6.58 20.60
C VAL A 204 6.12 -7.96 19.98
N THR A 205 5.72 -8.93 20.80
CA THR A 205 5.45 -10.29 20.33
C THR A 205 4.33 -10.31 19.28
N ALA A 206 3.21 -9.66 19.57
CA ALA A 206 2.05 -9.65 18.68
C ALA A 206 2.34 -8.93 17.36
N THR A 207 3.07 -7.82 17.40
CA THR A 207 3.44 -7.06 16.19
C THR A 207 4.42 -7.83 15.31
N LEU A 208 5.41 -8.51 15.89
CA LEU A 208 6.33 -9.38 15.14
C LEU A 208 5.61 -10.58 14.51
N LEU A 209 4.68 -11.20 15.25
CA LEU A 209 3.85 -12.28 14.72
C LEU A 209 2.95 -11.79 13.57
N LEU A 210 2.35 -10.60 13.71
CA LEU A 210 1.59 -9.98 12.63
C LEU A 210 2.46 -9.80 11.38
N GLY A 211 3.68 -9.26 11.53
CA GLY A 211 4.65 -9.17 10.42
C GLY A 211 4.95 -10.55 9.81
N GLY A 212 5.14 -11.58 10.62
CA GLY A 212 5.25 -12.97 10.17
C GLY A 212 4.08 -13.43 9.28
N LEU A 213 2.85 -13.11 9.69
CA LEU A 213 1.63 -13.55 9.01
C LEU A 213 1.29 -12.73 7.77
N THR A 214 1.56 -11.42 7.76
CA THR A 214 1.18 -10.53 6.65
C THR A 214 2.28 -10.41 5.60
N PHE A 215 3.55 -10.53 6.00
CA PHE A 215 4.70 -10.42 5.11
C PHE A 215 5.22 -11.81 4.70
N TRP A 216 5.64 -12.63 5.66
CA TRP A 216 6.41 -13.85 5.37
C TRP A 216 5.56 -14.99 4.83
N LEU A 217 4.43 -15.25 5.49
CA LEU A 217 3.51 -16.32 5.12
C LEU A 217 3.10 -16.25 3.63
N PRO A 218 2.70 -15.09 3.09
CA PRO A 218 2.31 -15.02 1.69
C PRO A 218 3.48 -14.77 0.71
N MET A 219 4.67 -14.38 1.20
CA MET A 219 5.89 -14.35 0.38
C MET A 219 6.35 -15.77 -0.02
N LEU A 220 6.21 -16.76 0.88
CA LEU A 220 6.55 -18.16 0.62
C LEU A 220 5.87 -18.75 -0.62
N PRO A 221 4.52 -18.75 -0.75
CA PRO A 221 3.86 -19.27 -1.95
C PRO A 221 4.20 -18.43 -3.19
N GLY A 222 4.39 -17.11 -3.05
CA GLY A 222 4.80 -16.23 -4.16
C GLY A 222 6.15 -16.65 -4.75
N LEU A 223 7.15 -16.95 -3.91
CA LEU A 223 8.47 -17.39 -4.35
C LEU A 223 8.42 -18.79 -4.98
N LEU A 224 7.62 -19.70 -4.43
CA LEU A 224 7.43 -21.04 -4.98
C LEU A 224 6.82 -21.00 -6.38
N LEU A 225 5.82 -20.15 -6.60
CA LEU A 225 5.20 -19.96 -7.92
C LEU A 225 6.18 -19.32 -8.92
N ALA A 226 6.89 -18.27 -8.52
CA ALA A 226 7.90 -17.62 -9.36
C ALA A 226 9.02 -18.60 -9.80
N ARG A 227 9.50 -19.44 -8.87
CA ARG A 227 10.50 -20.48 -9.16
C ARG A 227 9.99 -21.52 -10.15
N ARG A 228 8.71 -21.91 -10.09
CA ARG A 228 8.09 -22.86 -11.03
C ARG A 228 7.98 -22.28 -12.43
N GLU A 229 7.69 -20.98 -12.54
CA GLU A 229 7.54 -20.30 -13.83
C GLU A 229 8.90 -20.10 -14.53
N LEU A 230 9.92 -19.69 -13.77
CA LEU A 230 11.30 -19.60 -14.27
C LEU A 230 11.85 -20.96 -14.73
N ARG A 231 11.52 -22.06 -14.03
CA ARG A 231 11.90 -23.42 -14.43
C ARG A 231 11.18 -23.89 -15.70
N ARG A 232 9.93 -23.47 -15.94
CA ARG A 232 9.19 -23.79 -17.17
C ARG A 232 9.72 -23.02 -18.39
N SER A 233 10.16 -21.78 -18.21
CA SER A 233 10.79 -21.00 -19.30
C SER A 233 12.21 -21.45 -19.66
N ALA A 234 12.85 -22.26 -18.81
CA ALA A 234 14.17 -22.85 -19.06
C ALA A 234 14.11 -24.21 -19.77
N ALA A 235 12.92 -24.69 -20.16
CA ALA A 235 12.80 -25.87 -21.03
C ALA A 235 13.42 -25.53 -22.40
N PRO A 236 14.45 -26.25 -22.86
CA PRO A 236 15.13 -25.94 -24.12
C PRO A 236 14.13 -26.00 -25.28
N PHE A 237 14.13 -24.96 -26.13
CA PHE A 237 13.62 -25.08 -27.49
C PHE A 237 14.40 -26.21 -28.17
N ALA A 238 13.79 -27.39 -28.29
CA ALA A 238 14.26 -28.40 -29.24
C ALA A 238 14.08 -27.80 -30.64
N GLY A 239 15.15 -27.27 -31.21
CA GLY A 239 15.18 -26.83 -32.60
C GLY A 239 14.85 -28.02 -33.52
N PRO A 240 14.11 -27.80 -34.62
CA PRO A 240 13.82 -28.87 -35.57
C PRO A 240 15.13 -29.42 -36.13
N THR A 241 15.30 -30.73 -36.02
CA THR A 241 16.38 -31.51 -36.64
C THR A 241 16.32 -31.35 -38.16
N ALA A 242 17.39 -30.83 -38.74
CA ALA A 242 17.64 -30.87 -40.18
C ALA A 242 18.19 -32.25 -40.59
#